data_AF-A0A8H5ZRR4-F1
#
_entry.id   AF-A0A8H5ZRR4-F1
#
_cell.length_a   1.000
_cell.length_b   1.000
_cell.length_c   1.000
_cell.angle_alpha   90.00
_cell.angle_beta   90.00
_cell.angle_gamma   90.00
#
_symmetry.space_group_name_H-M   'P 1'
#
loop_
_entity.id
_entity.type
_entity.pdbx_description
1 polymer ?
#
loop_
_entity_poly.entity_id
_entity_poly.type
_entity_poly.pdbx_seq_one_letter_code
_entity_poly.pdbx_strand_id
1 'polypeptide(L)'
;MVYTVADFDNPQVREAANPSTIGGWHHGPVPYANADWTPPEGTITPEINGQAPNPGERFSGVNGRVCDVAVNGDQMCGRCFSSMIAYRRHLRQSHPGASANPNTANISDAELAAGQNALKRWVLEQGWRRARYLHEPGRGPLNGLINEYADACEQIARTNASFRAAFGDRFHRDPAILPPSSGRRKRN
;
A
#
# COMPACT_ATOMS: atom_id res chain seq x y z
N MET A 1 -10.69 -17.11 -0.48
CA MET A 1 -10.02 -17.87 -1.56
C MET A 1 -8.97 -18.75 -0.90
N VAL A 2 -8.71 -19.96 -1.42
CA VAL A 2 -7.62 -20.81 -0.89
C VAL A 2 -6.42 -20.62 -1.80
N TYR A 3 -5.31 -20.12 -1.26
CA TYR A 3 -4.07 -19.94 -2.01
C TYR A 3 -3.12 -21.11 -1.82
N THR A 4 -2.31 -21.34 -2.84
CA THR A 4 -1.29 -22.38 -2.92
C THR A 4 0.05 -21.77 -3.27
N VAL A 5 1.12 -22.59 -3.27
CA VAL A 5 2.44 -22.15 -3.71
C VAL A 5 2.40 -21.56 -5.13
N ALA A 6 1.62 -22.15 -6.04
CA ALA A 6 1.55 -21.70 -7.43
C ALA A 6 0.98 -20.30 -7.61
N ASP A 7 0.18 -19.82 -6.64
CA ASP A 7 -0.40 -18.47 -6.68
C ASP A 7 0.64 -17.37 -6.42
N PHE A 8 1.74 -17.71 -5.76
CA PHE A 8 2.80 -16.79 -5.35
C PHE A 8 4.12 -17.05 -6.09
N ASP A 9 4.51 -18.31 -6.23
CA ASP A 9 5.79 -18.69 -6.79
C ASP A 9 5.65 -19.06 -8.27
N ASN A 10 5.39 -18.05 -9.09
CA ASN A 10 5.25 -18.17 -10.55
C ASN A 10 5.87 -16.96 -11.27
N PRO A 11 6.18 -17.06 -12.58
CA PRO A 11 6.80 -15.98 -13.33
C PRO A 11 6.04 -14.65 -13.28
N GLN A 12 4.71 -14.68 -13.31
CA GLN A 12 3.90 -13.46 -13.32
C GLN A 12 4.02 -12.65 -12.02
N VAL A 13 4.19 -13.33 -10.88
CA VAL A 13 4.45 -12.68 -9.59
C VAL A 13 5.91 -12.28 -9.48
N ARG A 14 6.85 -13.17 -9.80
CA ARG A 14 8.30 -12.90 -9.70
C ARG A 14 8.75 -11.72 -10.57
N GLU A 15 8.12 -11.53 -11.72
CA GLU A 15 8.44 -10.47 -12.68
C GLU A 15 7.48 -9.28 -12.58
N ALA A 16 6.55 -9.28 -11.60
CA ALA A 16 5.60 -8.19 -11.42
C ALA A 16 6.34 -6.86 -11.19
N ALA A 17 6.04 -5.88 -12.04
CA ALA A 17 6.63 -4.55 -11.97
C ALA A 17 5.86 -3.65 -10.99
N ASN A 18 6.59 -2.79 -10.29
CA ASN A 18 6.04 -1.70 -9.50
C ASN A 18 6.96 -0.47 -9.64
N PRO A 19 6.48 0.64 -10.22
CA PRO A 19 5.14 0.85 -10.77
C PRO A 19 4.88 -0.05 -11.99
N SER A 20 3.63 -0.49 -12.16
CA SER A 20 3.22 -1.19 -13.38
C SER A 20 2.90 -0.18 -14.49
N THR A 21 3.13 -0.57 -15.74
CA THR A 21 2.82 0.28 -16.91
C THR A 21 1.33 0.56 -17.07
N ILE A 22 0.47 -0.35 -16.58
CA ILE A 22 -0.98 -0.26 -16.72
C ILE A 22 -1.63 0.46 -15.55
N GLY A 23 -1.20 0.17 -14.31
CA GLY A 23 -1.85 0.66 -13.07
C GLY A 23 -1.06 1.71 -12.30
N GLY A 24 0.24 1.86 -12.55
CA GLY A 24 1.12 2.69 -11.75
C GLY A 24 1.55 2.01 -10.44
N TRP A 25 1.67 2.77 -9.36
CA TRP A 25 2.15 2.29 -8.07
C TRP A 25 1.09 1.48 -7.32
N HIS A 26 1.43 0.23 -6.96
CA HIS A 26 0.61 -0.69 -6.16
C HIS A 26 1.06 -0.73 -4.69
N HIS A 27 2.35 -0.50 -4.46
CA HIS A 27 2.98 -0.31 -3.16
C HIS A 27 4.14 0.69 -3.29
N GLY A 28 4.72 1.15 -2.18
CA GLY A 28 5.82 2.10 -2.19
C GLY A 28 7.22 1.51 -2.02
N PRO A 29 8.21 2.39 -1.79
CA PRO A 29 8.07 3.84 -1.57
C PRO A 29 7.66 4.60 -2.84
N VAL A 30 6.56 5.35 -2.77
CA VAL A 30 6.08 6.19 -3.88
C VAL A 30 6.73 7.58 -3.78
N PRO A 31 7.43 8.05 -4.83
CA PRO A 31 8.05 9.37 -4.81
C PRO A 31 7.05 10.50 -4.55
N TYR A 32 7.52 11.58 -3.91
CA TYR A 32 6.72 12.78 -3.66
C TYR A 32 7.42 14.03 -4.19
N ALA A 33 7.37 14.23 -5.51
CA ALA A 33 8.06 15.33 -6.20
C ALA A 33 7.55 16.73 -5.81
N ASN A 34 6.41 16.83 -5.13
CA ASN A 34 5.78 18.08 -4.72
C ASN A 34 5.80 18.28 -3.19
N ALA A 35 6.75 17.67 -2.47
CA ALA A 35 6.82 17.73 -1.01
C ALA A 35 6.88 19.16 -0.44
N ASP A 36 7.54 20.08 -1.17
CA ASP A 36 7.68 21.48 -0.76
C ASP A 36 6.55 22.39 -1.31
N TRP A 37 5.63 21.84 -2.10
CA TRP A 37 4.53 22.62 -2.64
C TRP A 37 3.46 22.87 -1.56
N THR A 38 3.18 24.16 -1.32
CA THR A 38 2.11 24.57 -0.43
C THR A 38 0.89 24.96 -1.27
N PRO A 39 -0.21 24.18 -1.25
CA PRO A 39 -1.42 24.54 -1.96
C PRO A 39 -2.15 25.72 -1.27
N PRO A 40 -3.11 26.36 -1.96
CA PRO A 40 -3.99 27.36 -1.35
C PRO A 40 -4.67 26.86 -0.08
N GLU A 41 -4.99 27.79 0.84
CA GLU A 41 -5.69 27.46 2.08
C GLU A 41 -7.06 26.81 1.82
N GLY A 42 -7.42 25.82 2.64
CA GLY A 42 -8.72 25.16 2.60
C GLY A 42 -8.66 23.70 2.13
N THR A 43 -9.79 23.19 1.62
CA THR A 43 -9.90 21.79 1.19
C THR A 43 -9.29 21.61 -0.20
N ILE A 44 -8.32 20.71 -0.33
CA ILE A 44 -7.68 20.44 -1.62
C ILE A 44 -8.60 19.61 -2.53
N THR A 45 -9.18 20.25 -3.54
CA THR A 45 -10.00 19.60 -4.58
C THR A 45 -9.10 18.92 -5.64
N PRO A 46 -9.63 18.06 -6.51
CA PRO A 46 -8.87 17.54 -7.64
C PRO A 46 -8.30 18.65 -8.53
N GLU A 47 -9.06 19.73 -8.75
CA GLU A 47 -8.64 20.86 -9.58
C GLU A 47 -7.43 21.57 -8.96
N ILE A 48 -7.49 21.85 -7.65
CA ILE A 48 -6.35 22.45 -6.91
C ILE A 48 -5.16 21.50 -6.93
N ASN A 49 -5.37 20.21 -6.66
CA ASN A 49 -4.29 19.20 -6.67
C ASN A 49 -3.59 19.11 -8.04
N GLY A 50 -4.33 19.35 -9.13
CA GLY A 50 -3.79 19.39 -10.49
C GLY A 50 -2.92 20.61 -10.82
N GLN A 51 -2.85 21.60 -9.91
CA GLN A 51 -2.00 22.78 -10.05
C GLN A 51 -0.60 22.57 -9.46
N ALA A 52 -0.29 21.38 -8.96
CA ALA A 52 1.03 21.06 -8.42
C ALA A 52 2.13 21.28 -9.50
N PRO A 53 3.31 21.82 -9.14
CA PRO A 53 4.36 22.15 -10.11
C PRO A 53 4.87 20.95 -10.93
N ASN A 54 4.96 19.77 -10.30
CA ASN A 54 5.40 18.54 -10.94
C ASN A 54 4.22 17.57 -11.11
N PRO A 55 4.23 16.72 -12.15
CA PRO A 55 3.24 15.65 -12.28
C PRO A 55 3.20 14.77 -11.03
N GLY A 56 1.99 14.52 -10.51
CA GLY A 56 1.80 13.54 -9.45
C GLY A 56 1.94 12.11 -9.94
N GLU A 57 2.23 11.19 -9.03
CA GLU A 57 2.37 9.77 -9.33
C GLU A 57 1.01 9.11 -9.60
N ARG A 58 0.99 8.12 -10.50
CA ARG A 58 -0.21 7.32 -10.74
C ARG A 58 -0.32 6.23 -9.68
N PHE A 59 -1.29 6.37 -8.78
CA PHE A 59 -1.63 5.33 -7.81
C PHE A 59 -2.66 4.37 -8.41
N SER A 60 -2.38 3.07 -8.35
CA SER A 60 -3.31 2.06 -8.86
C SER A 60 -4.59 2.00 -8.03
N GLY A 61 -5.70 1.65 -8.68
CA GLY A 61 -6.93 1.26 -7.98
C GLY A 61 -6.80 -0.04 -7.18
N VAL A 62 -5.77 -0.85 -7.47
CA VAL A 62 -5.45 -2.11 -6.80
C VAL A 62 -4.17 -1.93 -6.01
N ASN A 63 -4.31 -1.62 -4.71
CA ASN A 63 -3.20 -1.34 -3.81
C ASN A 63 -3.49 -1.87 -2.40
N GLY A 64 -2.51 -1.77 -1.50
CA GLY A 64 -2.63 -2.21 -0.11
C GLY A 64 -3.58 -1.39 0.77
N ARG A 65 -4.08 -0.25 0.29
CA ARG A 65 -4.81 0.80 1.05
C ARG A 65 -4.02 1.30 2.27
N VAL A 66 -2.69 1.28 2.14
CA VAL A 66 -1.71 1.88 3.05
C VAL A 66 -1.09 3.05 2.31
N CYS A 67 -0.89 4.18 2.98
CA CYS A 67 -0.27 5.34 2.38
C CYS A 67 1.24 5.12 2.22
N ASP A 68 1.63 4.83 1.00
CA ASP A 68 3.00 4.50 0.63
C ASP A 68 3.78 5.70 0.06
N VAL A 69 3.24 6.91 0.19
CA VAL A 69 3.95 8.16 -0.15
C VAL A 69 5.19 8.31 0.73
N ALA A 70 6.34 8.51 0.11
CA ALA A 70 7.58 8.84 0.78
C ALA A 70 7.46 10.21 1.48
N VAL A 71 7.71 10.22 2.80
CA VAL A 71 7.64 11.43 3.63
C VAL A 71 9.00 11.86 4.16
N ASN A 72 9.96 10.93 4.30
CA ASN A 72 11.34 11.22 4.71
C ASN A 72 12.30 10.21 4.05
N GLY A 73 12.75 10.49 2.83
CA GLY A 73 13.60 9.57 2.07
C GLY A 73 12.85 8.28 1.72
N ASP A 74 13.29 7.14 2.27
CA ASP A 74 12.69 5.83 2.10
C ASP A 74 11.56 5.52 3.13
N GLN A 75 11.33 6.40 4.11
CA GLN A 75 10.21 6.28 5.05
C GLN A 75 8.91 6.74 4.39
N MET A 76 7.88 5.89 4.46
CA MET A 76 6.54 6.14 3.92
C MET A 76 5.55 6.58 5.00
N CYS A 77 4.44 7.21 4.61
CA CYS A 77 3.40 7.70 5.53
C CYS A 77 2.81 6.60 6.44
N GLY A 78 2.34 5.49 5.86
CA GLY A 78 1.85 4.30 6.57
C GLY A 78 0.40 4.33 7.07
N ARG A 79 -0.36 5.40 6.85
CA ARG A 79 -1.78 5.44 7.25
C ARG A 79 -2.62 4.39 6.50
N CYS A 80 -3.46 3.68 7.23
CA CYS A 80 -4.36 2.65 6.70
C CYS A 80 -5.77 3.20 6.42
N PHE A 81 -6.40 2.70 5.36
CA PHE A 81 -7.75 3.14 4.95
C PHE A 81 -8.67 1.96 4.65
N SER A 82 -9.93 2.07 5.07
CA SER A 82 -10.96 1.07 4.77
C SER A 82 -11.58 1.24 3.38
N SER A 83 -11.42 2.40 2.73
CA SER A 83 -11.95 2.66 1.39
C SER A 83 -11.00 3.47 0.52
N MET A 84 -11.09 3.26 -0.80
CA MET A 84 -10.33 4.03 -1.78
C MET A 84 -10.70 5.52 -1.80
N ILE A 85 -11.94 5.87 -1.45
CA ILE A 85 -12.38 7.26 -1.34
C ILE A 85 -11.63 7.97 -0.22
N ALA A 86 -11.55 7.34 0.96
CA ALA A 86 -10.81 7.89 2.11
C ALA A 86 -9.30 7.98 1.82
N TYR A 87 -8.74 6.94 1.19
CA TYR A 87 -7.34 6.92 0.75
C TYR A 87 -7.02 8.07 -0.21
N ARG A 88 -7.80 8.23 -1.30
CA ARG A 88 -7.60 9.31 -2.28
C ARG A 88 -7.79 10.70 -1.66
N ARG A 89 -8.73 10.85 -0.72
CA ARG A 89 -8.88 12.09 0.04
C ARG A 89 -7.64 12.39 0.87
N HIS A 90 -7.11 11.39 1.59
CA HIS A 90 -5.89 11.56 2.37
C HIS A 90 -4.70 11.97 1.50
N LEU A 91 -4.50 11.34 0.33
CA LEU A 91 -3.44 11.74 -0.61
C LEU A 91 -3.53 13.24 -0.92
N ARG A 92 -4.70 13.75 -1.32
CA ARG A 92 -4.85 15.19 -1.62
C ARG A 92 -4.67 16.10 -0.42
N GLN A 93 -5.16 15.73 0.76
CA GLN A 93 -5.13 16.62 1.94
C GLN A 93 -3.80 16.58 2.70
N SER A 94 -3.10 15.45 2.68
CA SER A 94 -1.88 15.25 3.49
C SER A 94 -0.61 15.16 2.63
N HIS A 95 -0.76 14.88 1.34
CA HIS A 95 0.32 14.77 0.36
C HIS A 95 -0.08 15.48 -0.95
N PRO A 96 -0.46 16.78 -0.89
CA PRO A 96 -0.96 17.51 -2.07
C PRO A 96 0.05 17.45 -3.23
N GLY A 97 -0.43 17.06 -4.41
CA GLY A 97 0.41 16.90 -5.60
C GLY A 97 1.21 15.59 -5.63
N ALA A 98 1.15 14.73 -4.60
CA ALA A 98 1.79 13.40 -4.66
C ALA A 98 1.09 12.48 -5.66
N SER A 99 -0.23 12.56 -5.77
CA SER A 99 -1.02 11.71 -6.66
C SER A 99 -1.55 12.49 -7.86
N ALA A 100 -1.39 11.92 -9.06
CA ALA A 100 -2.19 12.31 -10.21
C ALA A 100 -3.68 12.10 -9.92
N ASN A 101 -4.52 12.95 -10.49
CA ASN A 101 -5.96 12.79 -10.37
C ASN A 101 -6.38 11.45 -11.01
N PRO A 102 -7.14 10.61 -10.30
CA PRO A 102 -7.53 9.31 -10.80
C PRO A 102 -8.45 9.46 -12.02
N ASN A 103 -8.28 8.57 -13.00
CA ASN A 103 -9.26 8.38 -14.06
C ASN A 103 -10.57 7.79 -13.47
N THR A 104 -11.71 8.14 -14.06
CA THR A 104 -13.03 7.58 -13.75
C THR A 104 -13.30 6.22 -14.41
N ALA A 105 -12.40 5.78 -15.31
CA ALA A 105 -12.48 4.46 -15.92
C ALA A 105 -12.46 3.33 -14.89
N ASN A 106 -13.19 2.26 -15.20
CA ASN A 106 -13.17 1.03 -14.42
C ASN A 106 -11.79 0.36 -14.51
N ILE A 107 -11.41 -0.34 -13.45
CA ILE A 107 -10.19 -1.15 -13.41
C ILE A 107 -10.35 -2.29 -14.42
N SER A 108 -9.42 -2.40 -15.36
CA SER A 108 -9.38 -3.50 -16.32
C SER A 108 -8.87 -4.79 -15.67
N ASP A 109 -9.22 -5.95 -16.23
CA ASP A 109 -8.70 -7.24 -15.75
C ASP A 109 -7.17 -7.30 -15.77
N ALA A 110 -6.53 -6.65 -16.76
CA ALA A 110 -5.09 -6.55 -16.84
C ALA A 110 -4.49 -5.71 -15.69
N GLU A 111 -5.13 -4.58 -15.34
CA GLU A 111 -4.72 -3.79 -14.17
C GLU A 111 -4.94 -4.57 -12.87
N LEU A 112 -6.04 -5.31 -12.77
CA LEU A 112 -6.33 -6.15 -11.61
C LEU A 112 -5.26 -7.22 -11.42
N ALA A 113 -4.93 -7.96 -12.48
CA ALA A 113 -3.88 -8.98 -12.44
C ALA A 113 -2.51 -8.39 -12.11
N ALA A 114 -2.14 -7.26 -12.74
CA ALA A 114 -0.87 -6.58 -12.47
C ALA A 114 -0.76 -6.16 -11.00
N GLY A 115 -1.82 -5.56 -10.43
CA GLY A 115 -1.80 -5.10 -9.05
C GLY A 115 -1.80 -6.22 -8.03
N GLN A 116 -2.56 -7.29 -8.28
CA GLN A 116 -2.52 -8.48 -7.42
C GLN A 116 -1.14 -9.13 -7.43
N ASN A 117 -0.52 -9.29 -8.61
CA ASN A 117 0.81 -9.88 -8.73
C ASN A 117 1.89 -9.00 -8.07
N ALA A 118 1.83 -7.68 -8.23
CA ALA A 118 2.74 -6.76 -7.56
C ALA A 118 2.63 -6.85 -6.03
N LEU A 119 1.41 -6.88 -5.48
CA LEU A 119 1.20 -7.01 -4.04
C LEU A 119 1.59 -8.39 -3.49
N LYS A 120 1.32 -9.47 -4.24
CA LYS A 120 1.78 -10.82 -3.89
C LYS A 120 3.30 -10.86 -3.82
N ARG A 121 4.00 -10.29 -4.81
CA ARG A 121 5.46 -10.18 -4.83
C ARG A 121 5.96 -9.38 -3.63
N TRP A 122 5.34 -8.23 -3.36
CA TRP A 122 5.71 -7.36 -2.24
C TRP A 122 5.63 -8.05 -0.88
N VAL A 123 4.61 -8.89 -0.69
CA VAL A 123 4.47 -9.71 0.51
C VAL A 123 5.47 -10.87 0.49
N LEU A 124 5.56 -11.62 -0.60
CA LEU A 124 6.41 -12.80 -0.75
C LEU A 124 7.90 -12.51 -0.50
N GLU A 125 8.40 -11.39 -1.03
CA GLU A 125 9.79 -10.93 -0.83
C GLU A 125 9.99 -10.21 0.51
N GLN A 126 8.98 -10.25 1.41
CA GLN A 126 8.96 -9.58 2.70
C GLN A 126 9.20 -8.06 2.60
N GLY A 127 8.95 -7.45 1.44
CA GLY A 127 9.07 -6.02 1.23
C GLY A 127 8.08 -5.26 2.11
N TRP A 128 6.82 -5.72 2.12
CA TRP A 128 5.79 -5.22 3.04
C TRP A 128 6.25 -5.30 4.50
N ARG A 129 6.81 -6.43 4.92
CA ARG A 129 7.23 -6.66 6.32
C ARG A 129 8.36 -5.72 6.75
N ARG A 130 9.29 -5.42 5.83
CA ARG A 130 10.51 -4.64 6.11
C ARG A 130 10.37 -3.15 5.76
N ALA A 131 9.27 -2.75 5.14
CA ALA A 131 8.99 -1.37 4.80
C ALA A 131 9.08 -0.43 6.02
N ARG A 132 9.52 0.80 5.80
CA ARG A 132 9.65 1.81 6.87
C ARG A 132 8.46 2.76 6.81
N TYR A 133 7.67 2.77 7.87
CA TYR A 133 6.48 3.62 7.97
C TYR A 133 6.62 4.61 9.12
N LEU A 134 6.18 5.85 8.89
CA LEU A 134 6.05 6.88 9.93
C LEU A 134 4.88 6.53 10.87
N HIS A 135 3.75 6.14 10.29
CA HIS A 135 2.60 5.61 11.00
C HIS A 135 2.55 4.11 10.78
N GLU A 136 3.04 3.33 11.75
CA GLU A 136 3.13 1.87 11.63
C GLU A 136 1.75 1.26 11.31
N PRO A 137 1.58 0.60 10.14
CA PRO A 137 0.28 0.10 9.70
C PRO A 137 -0.13 -1.20 10.39
N GLY A 138 0.79 -1.85 11.13
CA GLY A 138 0.61 -3.20 11.63
C GLY A 138 0.30 -4.16 10.48
N ARG A 139 -0.77 -4.95 10.60
CA ARG A 139 -1.19 -5.88 9.53
C ARG A 139 -1.84 -5.21 8.31
N GLY A 140 -1.97 -3.89 8.30
CA GLY A 140 -2.70 -3.15 7.29
C GLY A 140 -4.22 -3.18 7.51
N PRO A 141 -5.01 -2.67 6.56
CA PRO A 141 -6.47 -2.68 6.65
C PRO A 141 -7.02 -4.11 6.75
N LEU A 142 -7.99 -4.31 7.65
CA LEU A 142 -8.71 -5.58 7.78
C LEU A 142 -9.34 -5.95 6.42
N ASN A 143 -9.17 -7.20 6.01
CA ASN A 143 -9.59 -7.71 4.69
C ASN A 143 -8.94 -6.94 3.52
N GLY A 144 -7.75 -6.38 3.72
CA GLY A 144 -6.90 -5.86 2.66
C GLY A 144 -6.09 -6.97 1.98
N LEU A 145 -5.75 -6.77 0.71
CA LEU A 145 -4.98 -7.74 -0.09
C LEU A 145 -3.64 -8.11 0.58
N ILE A 146 -2.96 -7.14 1.17
CA ILE A 146 -1.71 -7.38 1.91
C ILE A 146 -1.93 -8.32 3.09
N ASN A 147 -2.97 -8.10 3.90
CA ASN A 147 -3.29 -8.97 5.03
C ASN A 147 -3.63 -10.38 4.56
N GLU A 148 -4.48 -10.48 3.53
CA GLU A 148 -4.89 -11.76 2.93
C GLU A 148 -3.69 -12.55 2.37
N TYR A 149 -2.79 -11.88 1.64
CA TYR A 149 -1.60 -12.51 1.07
C TYR A 149 -0.59 -12.91 2.14
N ALA A 150 -0.42 -12.10 3.19
CA ALA A 150 0.46 -12.45 4.30
C ALA A 150 -0.08 -13.67 5.09
N ASP A 151 -1.38 -13.71 5.36
CA ASP A 151 -2.04 -14.88 5.97
C ASP A 151 -1.82 -16.15 5.12
N ALA A 152 -1.97 -16.02 3.80
CA ALA A 152 -1.75 -17.12 2.85
C ALA A 152 -0.30 -17.61 2.83
N CYS A 153 0.69 -16.70 2.72
CA CYS A 153 2.10 -17.06 2.71
C CYS A 153 2.51 -17.74 4.03
N GLU A 154 2.05 -17.25 5.19
CA GLU A 154 2.32 -17.90 6.48
C GLU A 154 1.67 -19.28 6.57
N GLN A 155 0.45 -19.44 6.08
CA GLN A 155 -0.22 -20.74 6.06
C GLN A 155 0.48 -21.75 5.15
N ILE A 156 0.93 -21.33 3.96
CA ILE A 156 1.72 -22.17 3.05
C ILE A 156 3.06 -22.52 3.70
N ALA A 157 3.75 -21.54 4.29
CA ALA A 157 5.02 -21.77 4.96
C ALA A 157 4.88 -22.75 6.12
N ARG A 158 3.75 -22.86 6.82
CA ARG A 158 3.52 -23.87 7.88
C ARG A 158 3.54 -25.31 7.37
N THR A 159 3.07 -25.57 6.16
CA THR A 159 2.91 -26.93 5.62
C THR A 159 3.92 -27.28 4.53
N ASN A 160 4.59 -26.31 3.92
CA ASN A 160 5.56 -26.53 2.85
C ASN A 160 6.97 -26.08 3.27
N ALA A 161 7.83 -27.06 3.57
CA ALA A 161 9.20 -26.82 4.03
C ALA A 161 10.06 -26.12 2.97
N SER A 162 9.89 -26.45 1.69
CA SER A 162 10.65 -25.82 0.59
C SER A 162 10.27 -24.36 0.42
N PHE A 163 8.98 -24.04 0.47
CA PHE A 163 8.49 -22.66 0.43
C PHE A 163 9.01 -21.85 1.62
N ARG A 164 8.94 -22.44 2.83
CA ARG A 164 9.48 -21.82 4.04
C ARG A 164 10.98 -21.55 3.92
N ALA A 165 11.75 -22.50 3.41
CA ALA A 165 13.19 -22.34 3.23
C ALA A 165 13.52 -21.24 2.22
N ALA A 166 12.71 -21.07 1.17
CA ALA A 166 12.93 -20.06 0.15
C ALA A 166 12.52 -18.64 0.59
N PHE A 167 11.38 -18.49 1.27
CA PHE A 167 10.75 -17.18 1.50
C PHE A 167 10.59 -16.80 2.98
N GLY A 168 10.84 -17.71 3.91
CA GLY A 168 10.61 -17.54 5.34
C GLY A 168 9.22 -18.02 5.80
N ASP A 169 8.93 -17.80 7.09
CA ASP A 169 7.69 -18.24 7.76
C ASP A 169 6.84 -17.10 8.33
N ARG A 170 7.34 -15.85 8.25
CA ARG A 170 6.69 -14.67 8.84
C ARG A 170 6.59 -13.55 7.81
N PHE A 171 5.35 -13.24 7.41
CA PHE A 171 5.06 -12.31 6.32
C PHE A 171 4.26 -11.10 6.78
N HIS A 172 3.45 -11.25 7.84
CA HIS A 172 2.82 -10.10 8.50
C HIS A 172 3.87 -9.18 9.09
N ARG A 173 3.54 -7.90 9.26
CA ARG A 173 4.33 -7.01 10.11
C ARG A 173 4.05 -7.31 11.58
N ASP A 174 5.00 -6.96 12.43
CA ASP A 174 4.80 -7.04 13.86
C ASP A 174 3.69 -6.06 14.27
N PRO A 175 2.80 -6.42 15.21
CA PRO A 175 1.78 -5.49 15.67
C PRO A 175 2.43 -4.20 16.14
N ALA A 176 1.90 -3.05 15.72
CA ALA A 176 2.29 -1.79 16.33
C ALA A 176 2.07 -1.90 17.84
N ILE A 177 3.13 -1.77 18.64
CA ILE A 177 3.00 -1.65 20.10
C ILE A 177 2.33 -0.30 20.33
N LEU A 178 1.00 -0.28 20.36
CA LEU A 178 0.27 0.89 20.81
C LEU A 178 0.56 1.03 22.32
N PRO A 179 1.03 2.19 22.81
CA PRO A 179 1.01 2.44 24.24
C PRO A 179 -0.44 2.28 24.74
N PRO A 180 -0.66 1.73 25.94
CA PRO A 180 -1.99 1.52 26.47
C PRO A 180 -2.75 2.84 26.44
N SER A 181 -3.93 2.85 25.79
CA SER A 181 -4.73 4.07 25.66
C SER A 181 -5.00 4.60 27.07
N SER A 182 -4.51 5.82 27.37
CA SER A 182 -4.93 6.53 28.56
C SER A 182 -6.45 6.64 28.50
N GLY A 183 -7.13 5.96 29.43
CA GLY A 183 -8.57 5.81 29.44
C GLY A 183 -9.27 7.14 29.22
N ARG A 184 -10.20 7.16 28.26
CA ARG A 184 -11.13 8.25 28.03
C ARG A 184 -11.87 8.52 29.34
N ARG A 185 -11.46 9.55 30.09
CA ARG A 185 -12.24 10.05 31.25
C ARG A 185 -13.62 10.43 30.73
N LYS A 186 -14.64 9.67 31.13
CA LYS A 186 -16.04 10.11 31.02
C LYS A 186 -16.14 11.42 31.80
N ARG A 187 -16.50 12.51 31.12
CA ARG A 187 -17.00 13.71 31.80
C ARG A 187 -18.39 13.34 32.33
N ASN A 188 -18.54 13.42 33.65
CA ASN A 188 -19.85 13.50 34.30
C ASN A 188 -20.52 14.82 33.96
#